data_AF-A0A8K0FX59-F1
#
_entry.id   AF-A0A8K0FX59-F1
#
_cell.length_a   1.000
_cell.length_b   1.000
_cell.length_c   1.000
_cell.angle_alpha   90.00
_cell.angle_beta   90.00
_cell.angle_gamma   90.00
#
_symmetry.space_group_name_H-M   'P 1'
#
loop_
_entity.id
_entity.type
_entity.pdbx_description
1 polymer ?
#
loop_
_entity_poly.entity_id
_entity_poly.type
_entity_poly.pdbx_seq_one_letter_code
_entity_poly.pdbx_strand_id
1 'polypeptide(L)'
;GLAVPFHHDVCNECHAIPKTKEWQTSNENDRLRVFYVAKRTGKYYHWEPFYIGTKADPEFDERLTWEGMSDKIVQAYAMCLLRYSFLILDNAFLVHRPGIKQSNPKEKKWRQKYVNATEKLLEH
;
A
#
# COMPACT_ATOMS: atom_id res chain seq x y z
N GLY A 1 15.04 3.08 -18.71
CA GLY A 1 14.22 1.86 -18.59
C GLY A 1 12.79 2.27 -18.33
N LEU A 2 11.81 1.51 -18.82
CA LEU A 2 10.40 1.78 -18.54
C LEU A 2 10.07 1.39 -17.09
N ALA A 3 9.36 2.26 -16.37
CA ALA A 3 8.86 1.94 -15.04
C ALA A 3 7.61 1.05 -15.16
N VAL A 4 7.49 0.08 -14.25
CA VAL A 4 6.34 -0.83 -14.16
C VAL A 4 5.67 -0.68 -12.79
N PRO A 5 4.35 -0.96 -12.67
CA PRO A 5 3.67 -0.97 -11.38
C PRO A 5 4.36 -1.93 -10.40
N PHE A 6 4.56 -1.45 -9.17
CA PHE A 6 5.23 -2.20 -8.11
C PHE A 6 4.39 -3.42 -7.68
N HIS A 7 5.05 -4.57 -7.49
CA HIS A 7 4.42 -5.81 -6.97
C HIS A 7 3.18 -6.32 -7.72
N HIS A 8 3.00 -5.93 -8.98
CA HIS A 8 1.92 -6.42 -9.85
C HIS A 8 1.84 -7.96 -9.84
N ASP A 9 2.99 -8.63 -9.94
CA ASP A 9 3.05 -10.10 -10.00
C ASP A 9 2.89 -10.81 -8.64
N VAL A 10 2.74 -10.05 -7.55
CA VAL A 10 2.65 -10.59 -6.18
C VAL A 10 1.27 -10.39 -5.58
N CYS A 11 0.73 -9.16 -5.67
CA CYS A 11 -0.61 -8.83 -5.19
C CYS A 11 -1.22 -7.71 -6.03
N ASN A 12 -2.07 -8.09 -6.99
CA ASN A 12 -2.75 -7.13 -7.86
C ASN A 12 -3.67 -6.18 -7.10
N GLU A 13 -4.40 -6.68 -6.11
CA GLU A 13 -5.37 -5.89 -5.34
C GLU A 13 -4.69 -4.88 -4.40
N CYS A 14 -3.51 -5.22 -3.87
CA CYS A 14 -2.74 -4.35 -2.99
C CYS A 14 -2.27 -3.06 -3.72
N HIS A 15 -2.04 -3.16 -5.02
CA HIS A 15 -1.59 -2.06 -5.88
C HIS A 15 -2.69 -1.55 -6.82
N ALA A 16 -3.96 -1.85 -6.50
CA ALA A 16 -5.12 -1.33 -7.21
C ALA A 16 -5.37 0.14 -6.85
N ILE A 17 -4.51 1.04 -7.34
CA ILE A 17 -4.59 2.47 -7.05
C ILE A 17 -5.90 3.03 -7.67
N PRO A 18 -6.65 3.87 -6.94
CA PRO A 18 -7.80 4.56 -7.51
C PRO A 18 -7.41 5.45 -8.68
N LYS A 19 -8.11 5.29 -9.82
CA LYS A 19 -7.90 6.06 -11.06
C LYS A 19 -6.49 5.97 -11.66
N THR A 20 -5.81 4.82 -11.53
CA THR A 20 -4.45 4.64 -12.06
C THR A 20 -4.33 4.95 -13.55
N LYS A 21 -5.29 4.50 -14.37
CA LYS A 21 -5.21 4.67 -15.83
C LYS A 21 -5.33 6.15 -16.19
N GLU A 22 -6.26 6.85 -15.57
CA GLU A 22 -6.50 8.28 -15.76
C GLU A 22 -5.30 9.10 -15.26
N TRP A 23 -4.67 8.67 -14.16
CA TRP A 23 -3.45 9.29 -13.65
C TRP A 23 -2.29 9.15 -14.64
N GLN A 24 -2.09 7.94 -15.19
CA GLN A 24 -1.02 7.65 -16.17
C GLN A 24 -1.17 8.43 -17.48
N THR A 25 -2.41 8.76 -17.87
CA THR A 25 -2.70 9.54 -19.08
C THR A 25 -2.96 11.02 -18.81
N SER A 26 -2.80 11.46 -17.55
CA SER A 26 -3.01 12.86 -17.19
C SER A 26 -1.88 13.72 -17.75
N ASN A 27 -2.20 14.96 -18.13
CA ASN A 27 -1.20 15.89 -18.61
C ASN A 27 -0.25 16.29 -17.48
N GLU A 28 1.03 16.35 -17.79
CA GLU A 28 2.04 16.86 -16.86
C GLU A 28 1.77 18.33 -16.55
N ASN A 29 1.93 18.71 -15.28
CA ASN A 29 1.78 20.08 -14.80
C ASN A 29 3.07 20.53 -14.10
N ASP A 30 3.39 21.82 -14.19
CA ASP A 30 4.55 22.43 -13.51
C ASP A 30 4.45 22.45 -11.97
N ARG A 31 3.31 22.06 -11.41
CA ARG A 31 3.05 22.06 -9.97
C ARG A 31 2.36 20.77 -9.56
N LEU A 32 2.76 20.28 -8.40
CA LEU A 32 2.12 19.16 -7.74
C LEU A 32 0.72 19.56 -7.24
N ARG A 33 -0.30 18.80 -7.60
CA ARG A 33 -1.70 19.02 -7.22
C ARG A 33 -2.34 17.72 -6.75
N VAL A 34 -3.45 17.85 -6.04
CA VAL A 34 -4.29 16.70 -5.72
C VAL A 34 -5.01 16.26 -6.99
N PHE A 35 -4.65 15.11 -7.52
CA PHE A 35 -5.29 14.47 -8.66
C PHE A 35 -6.62 13.82 -8.25
N TYR A 36 -6.62 13.09 -7.14
CA TYR A 36 -7.80 12.38 -6.65
C TYR A 36 -7.78 12.20 -5.14
N VAL A 37 -8.95 12.31 -4.51
CA VAL A 37 -9.14 12.02 -3.09
C VAL A 37 -9.78 10.65 -2.96
N ALA A 38 -9.05 9.71 -2.38
CA ALA A 38 -9.42 8.31 -2.28
C ALA A 38 -9.74 7.90 -0.84
N LYS A 39 -10.60 6.87 -0.71
CA LYS A 39 -10.83 6.15 0.54
C LYS A 39 -10.51 4.68 0.37
N ARG A 40 -9.94 4.09 1.42
CA ARG A 40 -9.54 2.68 1.48
C ARG A 40 -10.72 1.79 1.88
N THR A 41 -11.79 1.87 1.09
CA THR A 41 -13.09 1.23 1.36
C THR A 41 -13.62 0.52 0.12
N GLY A 42 -14.57 -0.40 0.29
CA GLY A 42 -15.16 -1.15 -0.83
C GLY A 42 -14.07 -1.90 -1.58
N LYS A 43 -14.01 -1.76 -2.92
CA LYS A 43 -13.00 -2.43 -3.76
C LYS A 43 -11.54 -2.04 -3.49
N TYR A 44 -11.29 -1.01 -2.67
CA TYR A 44 -9.95 -0.51 -2.33
C TYR A 44 -9.52 -0.88 -0.90
N TYR A 45 -10.21 -1.80 -0.22
CA TYR A 45 -9.88 -2.17 1.16
C TYR A 45 -8.48 -2.79 1.31
N HIS A 46 -8.03 -3.52 0.28
CA HIS A 46 -6.67 -4.07 0.21
C HIS A 46 -5.62 -3.10 -0.33
N TRP A 47 -6.01 -1.93 -0.83
CA TRP A 47 -5.05 -0.98 -1.38
C TRP A 47 -4.04 -0.55 -0.31
N GLU A 48 -2.75 -0.62 -0.63
CA GLU A 48 -1.63 -0.26 0.24
C GLU A 48 -0.85 0.93 -0.34
N PRO A 49 -1.28 2.17 -0.06
CA PRO A 49 -0.56 3.34 -0.53
C PRO A 49 0.77 3.52 0.20
N PHE A 50 1.79 3.93 -0.54
CA PHE A 50 2.88 4.71 0.05
C PHE A 50 2.39 6.15 0.22
N TYR A 51 2.46 6.67 1.43
CA TYR A 51 1.95 8.01 1.76
C TYR A 51 2.95 8.77 2.64
N ILE A 52 2.85 10.10 2.60
CA ILE A 52 3.52 11.00 3.53
C ILE A 52 2.46 11.46 4.52
N GLY A 53 2.65 11.11 5.78
CA GLY A 53 1.71 11.35 6.86
C GLY A 53 2.03 12.57 7.73
N THR A 54 1.25 12.72 8.79
CA THR A 54 1.45 13.71 9.86
C THR A 54 1.66 13.01 11.22
N LYS A 55 2.05 13.76 12.25
CA LYS A 55 2.12 13.23 13.63
C LYS A 55 0.76 12.92 14.25
N ALA A 56 -0.34 13.31 13.59
CA ALA A 56 -1.69 12.98 14.05
C ALA A 56 -2.16 11.60 13.54
N ASP A 57 -1.39 10.97 12.65
CA ASP A 57 -1.74 9.69 12.06
C ASP A 57 -1.60 8.57 13.09
N PRO A 58 -2.41 7.50 13.01
CA PRO A 58 -2.27 6.34 13.89
C PRO A 58 -0.85 5.80 13.88
N GLU A 59 -0.33 5.51 15.07
CA GLU A 59 1.00 4.93 15.22
C GLU A 59 1.08 3.53 14.60
N PHE A 60 2.28 3.17 14.17
CA PHE A 60 2.58 1.82 13.71
C PHE A 60 2.68 0.90 14.93
N ASP A 61 2.02 -0.26 14.88
CA ASP A 61 2.07 -1.24 15.97
C ASP A 61 3.32 -2.11 15.84
N GLU A 62 4.35 -1.80 16.64
CA GLU A 62 5.64 -2.49 16.61
C GLU A 62 5.58 -3.97 17.04
N ARG A 63 4.45 -4.43 17.58
CA ARG A 63 4.23 -5.87 17.85
C ARG A 63 4.09 -6.67 16.56
N LEU A 64 3.72 -6.01 15.47
CA LEU A 64 3.58 -6.62 14.15
C LEU A 64 4.93 -6.65 13.44
N THR A 65 5.36 -7.83 13.06
CA THR A 65 6.66 -8.02 12.44
C THR A 65 6.56 -7.99 10.91
N TRP A 66 7.59 -7.44 10.25
CA TRP A 66 7.66 -7.36 8.79
C TRP A 66 7.71 -8.73 8.11
N GLU A 67 8.15 -9.78 8.80
CA GLU A 67 8.32 -11.13 8.24
C GLU A 67 7.00 -11.71 7.72
N GLY A 68 5.85 -11.31 8.28
CA GLY A 68 4.53 -11.66 7.78
C GLY A 68 4.06 -10.82 6.57
N MET A 69 4.77 -9.74 6.24
CA MET A 69 4.46 -8.76 5.18
C MET A 69 3.04 -8.18 5.23
N SER A 70 2.53 -7.98 6.44
CA SER A 70 1.19 -7.44 6.73
C SER A 70 1.20 -6.43 7.88
N ASP A 71 2.39 -6.03 8.32
CA ASP A 71 2.63 -5.11 9.43
C ASP A 71 1.93 -3.75 9.26
N LYS A 72 1.81 -3.28 8.01
CA LYS A 72 1.16 -2.01 7.68
C LYS A 72 -0.37 -2.07 7.61
N ILE A 73 -0.95 -3.27 7.54
CA ILE A 73 -2.40 -3.43 7.35
C ILE A 73 -3.17 -2.84 8.53
N VAL A 74 -2.66 -2.97 9.75
CA VAL A 74 -3.32 -2.49 10.97
C VAL A 74 -3.36 -0.97 11.03
N GLN A 75 -2.23 -0.31 10.77
CA GLN A 75 -2.21 1.14 10.67
C GLN A 75 -3.17 1.64 9.58
N ALA A 76 -3.19 0.97 8.43
CA ALA A 76 -4.07 1.31 7.33
C ALA A 76 -5.55 1.01 7.61
N TYR A 77 -5.85 0.04 8.48
CA TYR A 77 -7.20 -0.25 8.98
C TYR A 77 -7.64 0.81 10.01
N ALA A 78 -6.78 1.20 10.94
CA ALA A 78 -7.04 2.28 11.89
C ALA A 78 -7.35 3.61 11.18
N MET A 79 -6.57 3.97 10.17
CA MET A 79 -6.85 5.14 9.31
C MET A 79 -8.24 5.04 8.64
N CYS A 80 -8.64 3.85 8.18
CA CYS A 80 -9.96 3.62 7.59
C CYS A 80 -11.09 3.89 8.61
N LEU A 81 -10.97 3.35 9.82
CA LEU A 81 -11.94 3.56 10.90
C LEU A 81 -12.05 5.03 11.31
N LEU A 82 -10.92 5.75 11.32
CA LEU A 82 -10.85 7.19 11.59
C LEU A 82 -11.27 8.06 10.39
N ARG A 83 -11.78 7.45 9.31
CA ARG A 83 -12.31 8.11 8.11
C ARG A 83 -11.29 8.96 7.36
N TYR A 84 -10.01 8.58 7.40
CA TYR A 84 -8.96 9.23 6.62
C TYR A 84 -9.26 9.21 5.12
N SER A 85 -8.76 10.24 4.45
CA SER A 85 -8.75 10.34 2.99
C SER A 85 -7.30 10.37 2.51
N PHE A 86 -7.00 9.59 1.48
CA PHE A 86 -5.69 9.61 0.82
C PHE A 86 -5.72 10.59 -0.35
N LEU A 87 -4.82 11.56 -0.34
CA LEU A 87 -4.63 12.50 -1.44
C LEU A 87 -3.65 11.89 -2.43
N ILE A 88 -4.14 11.48 -3.59
CA ILE A 88 -3.31 11.03 -4.72
C ILE A 88 -2.87 12.28 -5.47
N LEU A 89 -1.56 12.45 -5.60
CA LEU A 89 -0.96 13.61 -6.26
C LEU A 89 -0.76 13.33 -7.76
N ASP A 90 -0.94 14.32 -8.63
CA ASP A 90 -0.48 14.23 -10.02
C ASP A 90 1.05 14.26 -10.09
N ASN A 91 1.67 13.88 -11.22
CA ASN A 91 3.10 14.11 -11.50
C ASN A 91 4.14 13.56 -10.50
N ALA A 92 3.73 12.75 -9.52
CA ALA A 92 4.60 12.20 -8.50
C ALA A 92 4.44 10.69 -8.37
N PHE A 93 5.55 9.98 -8.45
CA PHE A 93 5.63 8.54 -8.21
C PHE A 93 6.97 8.21 -7.56
N LEU A 94 6.99 7.11 -6.79
CA LEU A 94 8.21 6.60 -6.19
C LEU A 94 8.76 5.46 -7.04
N VAL A 95 10.08 5.43 -7.21
CA VAL A 95 10.80 4.35 -7.89
C VAL A 95 11.71 3.63 -6.91
N HIS A 96 11.81 2.31 -7.06
CA HIS A 96 12.70 1.47 -6.25
C HIS A 96 13.55 0.57 -7.15
N ARG A 97 14.83 0.37 -6.79
CA ARG A 97 15.82 -0.52 -7.45
C ARG A 97 16.63 -1.21 -6.31
N PRO A 98 16.95 -2.52 -6.38
CA PRO A 98 17.20 -3.30 -7.59
C PRO A 98 16.31 -4.55 -7.71
N GLY A 99 15.44 -4.56 -8.72
CA GLY A 99 14.78 -5.77 -9.21
C GLY A 99 13.26 -5.78 -9.06
N ILE A 100 12.62 -6.50 -9.98
CA ILE A 100 11.19 -6.84 -9.92
C ILE A 100 11.08 -8.12 -9.09
N LYS A 101 10.40 -8.05 -7.95
CA LYS A 101 10.19 -9.23 -7.10
C LYS A 101 9.25 -10.21 -7.78
N GLN A 102 9.65 -11.48 -7.81
CA GLN A 102 8.81 -12.58 -8.25
C GLN A 102 8.31 -13.38 -7.04
N SER A 103 7.16 -14.02 -7.17
CA SER A 103 6.63 -14.91 -6.12
C SER A 103 7.55 -16.11 -5.90
N ASN A 104 8.05 -16.28 -4.68
CA ASN A 104 8.87 -17.42 -4.28
C ASN A 104 8.09 -18.37 -3.32
N PRO A 105 7.77 -19.61 -3.72
CA PRO A 105 7.05 -20.56 -2.86
C PRO A 105 7.76 -20.90 -1.55
N LYS A 106 9.11 -20.97 -1.55
CA LYS A 106 9.88 -21.25 -0.33
C LYS A 106 9.75 -20.11 0.69
N GLU A 107 9.77 -18.87 0.20
CA GLU A 107 9.56 -17.68 1.01
C GLU A 107 8.13 -17.64 1.57
N LYS A 108 7.11 -17.96 0.76
CA LYS A 108 5.72 -18.09 1.25
C LYS A 108 5.61 -19.11 2.39
N LYS A 109 6.18 -20.31 2.22
CA LYS A 109 6.17 -21.34 3.27
C LYS A 109 6.90 -20.91 4.54
N TRP A 110 8.07 -20.27 4.40
CA TRP A 110 8.86 -19.80 5.55
C TRP A 110 8.13 -18.71 6.35
N ARG A 111 7.42 -17.79 5.66
CA ARG A 111 6.69 -16.70 6.30
C ARG A 111 5.41 -17.11 7.01
N GLN A 112 4.84 -18.27 6.69
CA GLN A 112 3.51 -18.67 7.18
C GLN A 112 3.37 -18.61 8.71
N LYS A 113 4.43 -18.94 9.46
CA LYS A 113 4.40 -18.84 10.93
C LYS A 113 4.22 -17.41 11.45
N TYR A 114 4.76 -16.42 10.73
CA TYR A 114 4.62 -14.99 11.07
C TYR A 114 3.25 -14.48 10.66
N VAL A 115 2.74 -14.90 9.49
CA VAL A 115 1.35 -14.60 9.07
C VAL A 115 0.36 -15.06 10.14
N ASN A 116 0.45 -16.32 10.56
CA ASN A 116 -0.43 -16.87 11.59
C ASN A 116 -0.28 -16.16 12.96
N ALA A 117 0.92 -15.65 13.28
CA ALA A 117 1.14 -14.90 14.52
C ALA A 117 0.49 -13.52 14.44
N THR A 118 0.59 -12.85 13.29
CA THR A 118 -0.09 -11.57 13.02
C THR A 118 -1.60 -11.72 13.07
N GLU A 119 -2.17 -12.74 12.42
CA GLU A 119 -3.62 -12.97 12.40
C GLU A 119 -4.19 -13.14 13.82
N LYS A 120 -3.51 -13.90 14.69
CA LYS A 120 -3.92 -14.04 16.11
C LYS A 120 -3.94 -12.73 16.89
N LEU A 121 -3.10 -11.77 16.55
CA LEU A 121 -3.11 -10.45 17.19
C LEU A 121 -4.32 -9.61 16.74
N LEU A 122 -4.96 -9.96 15.62
CA LEU A 122 -6.09 -9.25 15.01
C LEU A 122 -7.45 -9.88 15.30
N GLU A 123 -7.49 -11.05 15.92
CA GLU A 123 -8.72 -11.77 16.29
C GLU A 123 -9.40 -11.25 17.58
N HIS A 124 -8.95 -10.11 18.13
CA HIS A 124 -9.49 -9.46 19.33
C HIS A 124 -10.14 -8.11 19.02
#